data_AF-A0A368RRR1-F1
#
_entry.id   AF-A0A368RRR1-F1
#
_cell.length_a   1.000
_cell.length_b   1.000
_cell.length_c   1.000
_cell.angle_alpha   90.00
_cell.angle_beta   90.00
_cell.angle_gamma   90.00
#
_symmetry.space_group_name_H-M   'P 1'
#
loop_
_entity.id
_entity.type
_entity.pdbx_description
1 polymer ?
#
loop_
_entity_poly.entity_id
_entity_poly.type
_entity_poly.pdbx_seq_one_letter_code
_entity_poly.pdbx_strand_id
1 'polypeptide(L)'
;MRPRTQTLQRGVASEPAAMSMDSESSSHSGADHRSFRQITRDRLLIEMLRSTRKSSNSTWKVLIMDKLTVKIMSFSCKMADITEERVSLVEDLYKQRQPLPSMDAIYFMQPTKENIRIFMSDMSGKNPLYKKAYVFFSSPIQGDLLAHIKKESTVLTRISALSEMNLEYFAIDSQGFVTDHDKALAELFTEDAECSHKYNACLNTMGTRIATVFASMREFPRVHYRVARTIDASTLTTLRDLVPTKLAASVWNCLARYKSTIPEFPQTETCELLIVDRSIDQIAPIIHEWTYDAMCHDLLCMDGNKYVQEVPSKNDSANEQKEVLLEDHDPVWLELRHAHIADVNERLHEKMTKFISKNEAAQLQQTRSGVELSTKQLQKMVQALPQYSDEIDKLTLHVEVAGKLNNIIKEQHLKDVGQLEQDLVFGDAGTKELINFLRTRLDVNRENKLRLLMIYASINPKKFGSEKGAKLMQGHAGGIEVEALVEYLGDEAVGGYIAFGSRAQGYMAGSNSPPATTRSQGGCSKSIKIVAAFSNSN
;
A
#
# COMPACT_ATOMS: atom_id res chain seq x y z
N MET A 1 27.27 25.99 -76.12
CA MET A 1 26.48 24.73 -76.08
C MET A 1 26.02 24.49 -74.66
N ARG A 2 24.73 24.13 -74.54
CA ARG A 2 23.93 23.80 -73.34
C ARG A 2 23.33 24.97 -72.54
N PRO A 3 21.99 25.12 -72.57
CA PRO A 3 21.25 26.16 -71.86
C PRO A 3 20.71 25.68 -70.50
N ARG A 4 20.27 26.68 -69.72
CA ARG A 4 19.46 26.57 -68.49
C ARG A 4 18.14 25.86 -68.77
N THR A 5 17.68 25.03 -67.82
CA THR A 5 16.31 24.50 -67.81
C THR A 5 15.60 24.88 -66.51
N GLN A 6 14.36 25.30 -66.69
CA GLN A 6 13.44 25.96 -65.78
C GLN A 6 12.81 25.04 -64.73
N THR A 7 12.45 25.67 -63.63
CA THR A 7 11.52 25.25 -62.58
C THR A 7 10.09 25.11 -63.11
N LEU A 8 9.35 24.08 -62.65
CA LEU A 8 7.89 24.04 -62.68
C LEU A 8 7.37 23.26 -61.45
N GLN A 9 6.52 23.94 -60.67
CA GLN A 9 5.80 23.45 -59.50
C GLN A 9 4.60 22.56 -59.89
N ARG A 10 4.32 21.57 -59.04
CA ARG A 10 3.00 20.97 -58.68
C ARG A 10 3.33 20.03 -57.50
N GLY A 11 2.86 20.20 -56.26
CA GLY A 11 1.48 20.35 -55.80
C GLY A 11 1.14 19.06 -55.04
N VAL A 12 1.22 19.05 -53.70
CA VAL A 12 0.78 17.92 -52.86
C VAL A 12 0.04 18.48 -51.65
N ALA A 13 -1.19 17.98 -51.48
CA ALA A 13 -2.12 18.30 -50.42
C ALA A 13 -1.60 17.83 -49.05
N SER A 14 -1.85 18.64 -48.02
CA SER A 14 -1.58 18.32 -46.62
C SER A 14 -2.78 17.57 -46.02
N GLU A 15 -2.59 16.29 -45.68
CA GLU A 15 -3.43 15.56 -44.74
C GLU A 15 -2.99 15.86 -43.29
N PRO A 16 -3.92 15.84 -42.31
CA PRO A 16 -3.62 16.19 -40.93
C PRO A 16 -2.86 15.07 -40.22
N ALA A 17 -1.79 15.45 -39.51
CA ALA A 17 -0.96 14.57 -38.72
C ALA A 17 -1.76 13.93 -37.58
N ALA A 18 -1.91 12.61 -37.62
CA ALA A 18 -2.29 11.81 -36.46
C ALA A 18 -1.14 11.87 -35.44
N MET A 19 -1.43 12.42 -34.25
CA MET A 19 -0.52 12.36 -33.11
C MET A 19 -0.46 10.92 -32.59
N SER A 20 0.61 10.21 -32.93
CA SER A 20 1.05 9.05 -32.15
C SER A 20 1.56 9.56 -30.80
N MET A 21 0.90 9.16 -29.71
CA MET A 21 1.51 9.25 -28.37
C MET A 21 2.67 8.27 -28.35
N ASP A 22 3.86 8.81 -28.62
CA ASP A 22 5.11 8.13 -28.31
C ASP A 22 5.10 7.86 -26.81
N SER A 23 5.13 6.58 -26.47
CA SER A 23 5.52 6.09 -25.16
C SER A 23 6.95 6.56 -24.90
N GLU A 24 7.09 7.67 -24.19
CA GLU A 24 8.38 8.10 -23.64
C GLU A 24 8.85 7.05 -22.64
N SER A 25 9.64 6.10 -23.14
CA SER A 25 10.63 5.40 -22.34
C SER A 25 11.59 6.47 -21.82
N SER A 26 11.43 6.88 -20.56
CA SER A 26 12.36 7.77 -19.90
C SER A 26 13.74 7.11 -19.84
N SER A 27 14.61 7.48 -20.78
CA SER A 27 16.02 7.16 -20.73
C SER A 27 16.66 8.00 -19.62
N HIS A 28 16.69 7.46 -18.40
CA HIS A 28 17.60 7.90 -17.35
C HIS A 28 18.70 6.85 -17.22
N SER A 29 19.91 7.21 -17.62
CA SER A 29 21.12 6.45 -17.36
C SER A 29 21.40 6.43 -15.85
N GLY A 30 20.89 5.40 -15.18
CA GLY A 30 21.13 5.06 -13.78
C GLY A 30 20.41 3.74 -13.52
N ALA A 31 21.11 2.73 -12.96
CA ALA A 31 20.63 1.36 -12.79
C ALA A 31 19.10 1.25 -12.63
N ASP A 32 18.41 0.67 -13.63
CA ASP A 32 16.95 0.60 -13.71
C ASP A 32 16.35 0.10 -12.39
N HIS A 33 15.83 1.02 -11.59
CA HIS A 33 15.21 0.68 -10.31
C HIS A 33 13.83 0.07 -10.59
N ARG A 34 13.76 -1.26 -10.58
CA ARG A 34 12.50 -1.98 -10.73
C ARG A 34 11.69 -1.87 -9.45
N SER A 35 10.44 -1.42 -9.58
CA SER A 35 9.48 -1.37 -8.46
C SER A 35 9.11 -2.78 -7.97
N PHE A 36 8.61 -2.88 -6.74
CA PHE A 36 8.08 -4.15 -6.22
C PHE A 36 7.00 -4.73 -7.13
N ARG A 37 6.11 -3.87 -7.64
CA ARG A 37 5.06 -4.28 -8.57
C ARG A 37 5.62 -4.83 -9.88
N GLN A 38 6.62 -4.16 -10.47
CA GLN A 38 7.24 -4.64 -11.71
C GLN A 38 7.94 -5.97 -11.50
N ILE A 39 8.68 -6.13 -10.40
CA ILE A 39 9.34 -7.40 -10.05
C ILE A 39 8.29 -8.51 -9.91
N THR A 40 7.24 -8.29 -9.12
CA THR A 40 6.17 -9.28 -8.93
C THR A 40 5.49 -9.65 -10.26
N ARG A 41 5.16 -8.64 -11.06
CA ARG A 41 4.56 -8.81 -12.39
C ARG A 41 5.42 -9.66 -13.32
N ASP A 42 6.71 -9.33 -13.43
CA ASP A 42 7.65 -10.07 -14.27
C ASP A 42 7.74 -11.54 -13.84
N ARG A 43 7.78 -11.80 -12.53
CA ARG A 43 7.83 -13.17 -12.01
C ARG A 43 6.55 -13.95 -12.34
N LEU A 44 5.38 -13.34 -12.17
CA LEU A 44 4.10 -13.99 -12.48
C LEU A 44 3.93 -14.25 -13.98
N LEU A 45 4.18 -13.25 -14.83
CA LEU A 45 3.96 -13.38 -16.27
C LEU A 45 5.07 -14.21 -16.95
N ILE A 46 6.33 -13.98 -16.59
CA ILE A 46 7.49 -14.57 -17.29
C ILE A 46 7.93 -15.88 -16.64
N GLU A 47 8.20 -15.90 -15.33
CA GLU A 47 8.70 -17.11 -14.65
C GLU A 47 7.59 -18.17 -14.52
N MET A 48 6.36 -17.75 -14.18
CA MET A 48 5.24 -18.68 -13.98
C MET A 48 4.45 -18.94 -15.28
N LEU A 49 3.72 -17.96 -15.82
CA LEU A 49 2.80 -18.23 -16.94
C LEU A 49 3.53 -18.60 -18.23
N ARG A 50 4.53 -17.81 -18.63
CA ARG A 50 5.26 -18.02 -19.88
C ARG A 50 6.11 -19.29 -19.88
N SER A 51 6.59 -19.75 -18.73
CA SER A 51 7.34 -21.02 -18.65
C SER A 51 6.49 -22.24 -19.05
N THR A 52 5.18 -22.19 -18.82
CA THR A 52 4.25 -23.26 -19.22
C THR A 52 4.03 -23.35 -20.73
N ARG A 53 4.40 -22.31 -21.50
CA ARG A 53 4.20 -22.26 -22.96
C ARG A 53 5.15 -23.17 -23.72
N LYS A 54 6.36 -23.42 -23.18
CA LYS A 54 7.44 -24.14 -23.89
C LYS A 54 7.11 -25.62 -24.16
N SER A 55 6.19 -26.22 -23.42
CA SER A 55 5.88 -27.66 -23.50
C SER A 55 4.61 -28.02 -24.30
N SER A 56 3.85 -27.04 -24.80
CA SER A 56 2.59 -27.29 -25.54
C SER A 56 2.51 -26.37 -26.76
N ASN A 57 2.21 -26.93 -27.94
CA ASN A 57 1.77 -26.13 -29.09
C ASN A 57 0.50 -25.35 -28.70
N SER A 58 0.68 -24.08 -28.33
CA SER A 58 -0.32 -23.01 -28.09
C SER A 58 -1.75 -23.45 -27.73
N THR A 59 -1.93 -24.21 -26.65
CA THR A 59 -3.25 -24.45 -26.06
C THR A 59 -3.52 -23.41 -24.97
N TRP A 60 -4.73 -22.83 -24.99
CA TRP A 60 -5.27 -22.03 -23.90
C TRP A 60 -5.30 -22.83 -22.59
N LYS A 61 -5.08 -22.14 -21.47
CA LYS A 61 -4.96 -22.75 -20.14
C LYS A 61 -5.95 -22.12 -19.16
N VAL A 62 -6.28 -22.87 -18.11
CA VAL A 62 -7.08 -22.40 -16.99
C VAL A 62 -6.14 -22.08 -15.82
N LEU A 63 -6.22 -20.89 -15.26
CA LEU A 63 -5.46 -20.48 -14.07
C LEU A 63 -6.34 -20.65 -12.84
N ILE A 64 -5.89 -21.44 -11.88
CA ILE A 64 -6.60 -21.79 -10.66
C ILE A 64 -5.80 -21.22 -9.50
N MET A 65 -6.47 -20.42 -8.67
CA MET A 65 -5.84 -19.69 -7.57
C MET A 65 -6.62 -19.85 -6.27
N ASP A 66 -5.93 -19.70 -5.15
CA ASP A 66 -6.54 -19.59 -3.84
C ASP A 66 -6.75 -18.12 -3.45
N LYS A 67 -7.33 -17.89 -2.26
CA LYS A 67 -7.66 -16.53 -1.80
C LYS A 67 -6.43 -15.62 -1.72
N LEU A 68 -5.26 -16.14 -1.30
CA LEU A 68 -4.06 -15.32 -1.18
C LEU A 68 -3.47 -15.04 -2.56
N THR A 69 -3.33 -16.06 -3.40
CA THR A 69 -2.69 -15.92 -4.71
C THR A 69 -3.51 -15.10 -5.69
N VAL A 70 -4.85 -15.12 -5.58
CA VAL A 70 -5.74 -14.16 -6.28
C VAL A 70 -5.36 -12.72 -5.93
N LYS A 71 -5.20 -12.41 -4.64
CA LYS A 71 -4.77 -11.07 -4.21
C LYS A 71 -3.41 -10.72 -4.80
N ILE A 72 -2.40 -11.60 -4.70
CA ILE A 72 -1.06 -11.35 -5.27
C ILE A 72 -1.14 -11.00 -6.76
N MET A 73 -1.94 -11.76 -7.51
CA MET A 73 -2.13 -11.54 -8.93
C MET A 73 -2.81 -10.20 -9.22
N SER A 74 -3.86 -9.85 -8.47
CA SER A 74 -4.63 -8.61 -8.69
C SER A 74 -3.82 -7.34 -8.41
N PHE A 75 -2.89 -7.36 -7.44
CA PHE A 75 -2.02 -6.21 -7.14
C PHE A 75 -0.99 -5.90 -8.25
N SER A 76 -0.70 -6.85 -9.15
CA SER A 76 0.41 -6.73 -10.11
C SER A 76 0.02 -6.91 -11.58
N CYS A 77 -1.11 -7.57 -11.87
CA CYS A 77 -1.51 -7.92 -13.24
C CYS A 77 -2.99 -7.60 -13.50
N LYS A 78 -3.28 -7.07 -14.70
CA LYS A 78 -4.64 -6.92 -15.24
C LYS A 78 -5.05 -8.18 -16.00
N MET A 79 -6.35 -8.36 -16.23
CA MET A 79 -6.86 -9.50 -17.01
C MET A 79 -6.31 -9.56 -18.45
N ALA A 80 -6.04 -8.40 -19.06
CA ALA A 80 -5.41 -8.32 -20.37
C ALA A 80 -4.04 -9.02 -20.38
N ASP A 81 -3.20 -8.73 -19.38
CA ASP A 81 -1.85 -9.30 -19.26
C ASP A 81 -1.87 -10.82 -19.09
N ILE A 82 -2.85 -11.32 -18.33
CA ILE A 82 -3.06 -12.76 -18.10
C ILE A 82 -3.49 -13.46 -19.40
N THR A 83 -4.38 -12.81 -20.15
CA THR A 83 -4.91 -13.32 -21.41
C THR A 83 -3.83 -13.37 -22.50
N GLU A 84 -2.95 -12.37 -22.54
CA GLU A 84 -1.78 -12.33 -23.44
C GLU A 84 -0.84 -13.51 -23.23
N GLU A 85 -0.72 -14.00 -21.98
CA GLU A 85 0.04 -15.21 -21.64
C GLU A 85 -0.74 -16.53 -21.83
N ARG A 86 -1.81 -16.51 -22.63
CA ARG A 86 -2.61 -17.68 -23.06
C ARG A 86 -3.39 -18.37 -21.94
N VAL A 87 -3.78 -17.61 -20.92
CA VAL A 87 -4.77 -18.05 -19.93
C VAL A 87 -6.13 -17.53 -20.35
N SER A 88 -7.10 -18.43 -20.56
CA SER A 88 -8.45 -18.05 -21.01
C SER A 88 -9.43 -17.83 -19.87
N LEU A 89 -9.19 -18.48 -18.73
CA LEU A 89 -10.12 -18.51 -17.61
C LEU A 89 -9.35 -18.50 -16.29
N VAL A 90 -9.82 -17.69 -15.35
CA VAL A 90 -9.33 -17.63 -13.97
C VAL A 90 -10.41 -18.20 -13.06
N GLU A 91 -10.08 -19.23 -12.30
CA GLU A 91 -10.99 -19.97 -11.44
C GLU A 91 -10.52 -19.98 -9.98
N ASP A 92 -11.48 -20.06 -9.07
CA ASP A 92 -11.25 -20.16 -7.62
C ASP A 92 -11.10 -21.63 -7.22
N LEU A 93 -10.01 -21.95 -6.53
CA LEU A 93 -9.71 -23.30 -6.05
C LEU A 93 -10.83 -23.90 -5.18
N TYR A 94 -11.52 -23.08 -4.39
CA TYR A 94 -12.53 -23.54 -3.43
C TYR A 94 -13.93 -23.70 -4.05
N LYS A 95 -14.13 -23.26 -5.29
CA LYS A 95 -15.42 -23.37 -5.98
C LYS A 95 -15.52 -24.69 -6.77
N GLN A 96 -16.76 -25.14 -6.95
CA GLN A 96 -17.08 -26.25 -7.84
C GLN A 96 -16.88 -25.81 -9.29
N ARG A 97 -15.89 -26.42 -9.96
CA ARG A 97 -15.43 -26.04 -11.30
C ARG A 97 -15.94 -27.02 -12.35
N GLN A 98 -16.18 -26.52 -13.56
CA GLN A 98 -16.61 -27.37 -14.67
C GLN A 98 -15.43 -28.22 -15.18
N PRO A 99 -15.61 -29.53 -15.44
CA PRO A 99 -14.55 -30.36 -16.00
C PRO A 99 -14.19 -29.92 -17.43
N LEU A 100 -12.92 -29.57 -17.64
CA LEU A 100 -12.33 -29.18 -18.92
C LEU A 100 -11.14 -30.10 -19.28
N PRO A 101 -11.39 -31.40 -19.54
CA PRO A 101 -10.34 -32.41 -19.71
C PRO A 101 -9.47 -32.22 -20.96
N SER A 102 -9.85 -31.32 -21.87
CA SER A 102 -9.05 -30.95 -23.04
C SER A 102 -8.03 -29.84 -22.77
N MET A 103 -8.19 -29.09 -21.68
CA MET A 103 -7.35 -27.94 -21.33
C MET A 103 -6.31 -28.31 -20.27
N ASP A 104 -5.18 -27.63 -20.30
CA ASP A 104 -4.18 -27.72 -19.24
C ASP A 104 -4.48 -26.67 -18.15
N ALA A 105 -4.18 -26.99 -16.90
CA ALA A 105 -4.42 -26.12 -15.75
C ALA A 105 -3.10 -25.66 -15.12
N ILE A 106 -3.07 -24.39 -14.71
CA ILE A 106 -2.01 -23.79 -13.92
C ILE A 106 -2.58 -23.55 -12.52
N TYR A 107 -2.02 -24.21 -11.51
CA TYR A 107 -2.35 -24.00 -10.11
C TYR A 107 -1.32 -23.06 -9.51
N PHE A 108 -1.74 -21.87 -9.07
CA PHE A 108 -0.92 -20.99 -8.26
C PHE A 108 -1.55 -20.89 -6.88
N MET A 109 -0.99 -21.58 -5.88
CA MET A 109 -1.65 -21.76 -4.57
C MET A 109 -0.65 -21.87 -3.41
N GLN A 110 -1.11 -21.64 -2.20
CA GLN A 110 -0.34 -21.89 -0.99
C GLN A 110 -0.15 -23.41 -0.75
N PRO A 111 0.99 -23.84 -0.19
CA PRO A 111 1.26 -25.25 0.12
C PRO A 111 0.54 -25.70 1.42
N THR A 112 -0.79 -25.50 1.49
CA THR A 112 -1.59 -25.93 2.64
C THR A 112 -2.14 -27.35 2.44
N LYS A 113 -2.43 -28.04 3.54
CA LYS A 113 -3.02 -29.39 3.51
C LYS A 113 -4.40 -29.39 2.86
N GLU A 114 -5.14 -28.29 2.91
CA GLU A 114 -6.44 -28.14 2.26
C GLU A 114 -6.29 -27.98 0.75
N ASN A 115 -5.47 -27.02 0.31
CA ASN A 115 -5.21 -26.76 -1.10
C ASN A 115 -4.70 -28.00 -1.83
N ILE A 116 -3.75 -28.72 -1.21
CA ILE A 116 -3.21 -29.94 -1.79
C ILE A 116 -4.28 -31.02 -1.90
N ARG A 117 -5.15 -31.20 -0.90
CA ARG A 117 -6.24 -32.18 -1.02
C ARG A 117 -7.20 -31.86 -2.16
N ILE A 118 -7.56 -30.58 -2.33
CA ILE A 118 -8.42 -30.14 -3.45
C ILE A 118 -7.73 -30.43 -4.78
N PHE A 119 -6.46 -30.02 -4.92
CA PHE A 119 -5.67 -30.30 -6.11
C PHE A 119 -5.58 -31.80 -6.44
N MET A 120 -5.30 -32.64 -5.42
CA MET A 120 -5.25 -34.09 -5.58
C MET A 120 -6.61 -34.64 -6.03
N SER A 121 -7.71 -34.14 -5.47
CA SER A 121 -9.07 -34.52 -5.88
C SER A 121 -9.31 -34.18 -7.35
N ASP A 122 -8.97 -32.96 -7.78
CA ASP A 122 -9.19 -32.47 -9.16
C ASP A 122 -8.44 -33.30 -10.22
N MET A 123 -7.25 -33.78 -9.86
CA MET A 123 -6.34 -34.49 -10.77
C MET A 123 -6.37 -36.00 -10.60
N SER A 124 -7.07 -36.54 -9.60
CA SER A 124 -7.18 -37.98 -9.36
C SER A 124 -8.24 -38.66 -10.25
N GLY A 125 -8.25 -40.00 -10.25
CA GLY A 125 -9.32 -40.77 -10.89
C GLY A 125 -9.26 -40.87 -12.42
N LYS A 126 -10.26 -41.55 -12.99
CA LYS A 126 -10.34 -41.84 -14.45
C LYS A 126 -10.71 -40.60 -15.27
N ASN A 127 -11.53 -39.70 -14.71
CA ASN A 127 -12.02 -38.48 -15.36
C ASN A 127 -11.50 -37.25 -14.58
N PRO A 128 -10.25 -36.81 -14.80
CA PRO A 128 -9.75 -35.58 -14.18
C PRO A 128 -10.47 -34.35 -14.72
N LEU A 129 -10.46 -33.28 -13.95
CA LEU A 129 -10.99 -31.98 -14.40
C LEU A 129 -10.16 -31.39 -15.54
N TYR A 130 -8.86 -31.68 -15.60
CA TYR A 130 -7.92 -31.08 -16.57
C TYR A 130 -6.96 -32.12 -17.13
N LYS A 131 -6.39 -31.83 -18.30
CA LYS A 131 -5.47 -32.73 -19.01
C LYS A 131 -4.14 -32.90 -18.28
N LYS A 132 -3.49 -31.78 -17.96
CA LYS A 132 -2.20 -31.68 -17.27
C LYS A 132 -2.25 -30.54 -16.26
N ALA A 133 -1.44 -30.66 -15.21
CA ALA A 133 -1.30 -29.62 -14.19
C ALA A 133 0.12 -29.05 -14.15
N TYR A 134 0.22 -27.73 -14.11
CA TYR A 134 1.43 -26.98 -13.74
C TYR A 134 1.20 -26.41 -12.36
N VAL A 135 1.96 -26.85 -11.36
CA VAL A 135 1.76 -26.47 -9.96
C VAL A 135 2.86 -25.51 -9.53
N PHE A 136 2.45 -24.33 -9.11
CA PHE A 136 3.31 -23.27 -8.58
C PHE A 136 2.88 -22.97 -7.15
N PHE A 137 3.73 -23.30 -6.18
CA PHE A 137 3.48 -22.97 -4.79
C PHE A 137 3.94 -21.55 -4.48
N SER A 138 3.14 -20.78 -3.73
CA SER A 138 3.51 -19.42 -3.32
C SER A 138 4.67 -19.39 -2.32
N SER A 139 4.80 -20.39 -1.44
CA SER A 139 5.87 -20.56 -0.46
C SER A 139 6.47 -21.97 -0.50
N PRO A 140 7.61 -22.23 0.19
CA PRO A 140 8.24 -23.55 0.20
C PRO A 140 7.33 -24.65 0.74
N ILE A 141 7.29 -25.81 0.07
CA ILE A 141 6.45 -26.93 0.48
C ILE A 141 7.13 -27.78 1.56
N GLN A 142 6.37 -28.20 2.57
CA GLN A 142 6.86 -29.13 3.59
C GLN A 142 7.04 -30.54 3.02
N GLY A 143 8.09 -31.25 3.49
CA GLY A 143 8.43 -32.59 3.00
C GLY A 143 7.29 -33.61 3.09
N ASP A 144 6.48 -33.55 4.15
CA ASP A 144 5.35 -34.45 4.36
C ASP A 144 4.26 -34.28 3.31
N LEU A 145 3.98 -33.02 2.93
CA LEU A 145 2.99 -32.69 1.91
C LEU A 145 3.48 -33.12 0.51
N LEU A 146 4.77 -32.94 0.24
CA LEU A 146 5.39 -33.43 -0.99
C LEU A 146 5.37 -34.96 -1.07
N ALA A 147 5.63 -35.65 0.04
CA ALA A 147 5.55 -37.10 0.13
C ALA A 147 4.12 -37.61 -0.13
N HIS A 148 3.12 -36.86 0.33
CA HIS A 148 1.71 -37.16 0.06
C HIS A 148 1.38 -37.09 -1.43
N ILE A 149 1.82 -36.05 -2.15
CA ILE A 149 1.65 -35.93 -3.61
C ILE A 149 2.36 -37.08 -4.32
N LYS A 150 3.58 -37.43 -3.88
CA LYS A 150 4.36 -38.53 -4.45
C LYS A 150 3.72 -39.91 -4.31
N LYS A 151 2.83 -40.10 -3.32
CA LYS A 151 2.17 -41.38 -3.08
C LYS A 151 1.15 -41.74 -4.19
N GLU A 152 0.58 -40.75 -4.85
CA GLU A 152 -0.46 -40.93 -5.86
C GLU A 152 0.12 -40.92 -7.28
N SER A 153 0.38 -42.11 -7.81
CA SER A 153 1.01 -42.29 -9.13
C SER A 153 0.20 -41.70 -10.29
N THR A 154 -1.13 -41.75 -10.20
CA THR A 154 -2.02 -41.21 -11.24
C THR A 154 -1.84 -39.70 -11.40
N VAL A 155 -1.76 -38.97 -10.29
CA VAL A 155 -1.57 -37.52 -10.28
C VAL A 155 -0.15 -37.17 -10.76
N LEU A 156 0.87 -37.92 -10.33
CA LEU A 156 2.26 -37.69 -10.77
C LEU A 156 2.42 -37.74 -12.29
N THR A 157 1.75 -38.66 -12.99
CA THR A 157 1.81 -38.72 -14.47
C THR A 157 1.18 -37.50 -15.16
N ARG A 158 0.34 -36.74 -14.46
CA ARG A 158 -0.38 -35.57 -14.98
C ARG A 158 0.28 -34.25 -14.60
N ILE A 159 1.17 -34.24 -13.61
CA ILE A 159 1.95 -33.05 -13.23
C ILE A 159 3.07 -32.83 -14.27
N SER A 160 3.03 -31.69 -14.94
CA SER A 160 4.03 -31.31 -15.94
C SER A 160 5.15 -30.45 -15.36
N ALA A 161 4.84 -29.62 -14.38
CA ALA A 161 5.83 -28.84 -13.62
C ALA A 161 5.36 -28.69 -12.18
N LEU A 162 6.31 -28.71 -11.25
CA LEU A 162 6.10 -28.39 -9.85
C LEU A 162 7.24 -27.45 -9.43
N SER A 163 6.90 -26.23 -9.03
CA SER A 163 7.87 -25.19 -8.70
C SER A 163 7.41 -24.33 -7.52
N GLU A 164 8.37 -23.71 -6.85
CA GLU A 164 8.13 -22.79 -5.74
C GLU A 164 8.41 -21.36 -6.21
N MET A 165 7.40 -20.50 -6.15
CA MET A 165 7.53 -19.11 -6.54
C MET A 165 8.16 -18.26 -5.45
N ASN A 166 8.07 -18.63 -4.17
CA ASN A 166 8.56 -17.78 -3.07
C ASN A 166 8.08 -16.33 -3.23
N LEU A 167 6.75 -16.17 -3.30
CA LEU A 167 6.06 -14.92 -3.57
C LEU A 167 4.79 -14.89 -2.70
N GLU A 168 4.87 -14.25 -1.54
CA GLU A 168 3.75 -14.06 -0.61
C GLU A 168 3.77 -12.65 0.02
N TYR A 169 3.83 -11.63 -0.83
CA TYR A 169 3.65 -10.23 -0.45
C TYR A 169 2.80 -9.51 -1.49
N PHE A 170 2.22 -8.38 -1.11
CA PHE A 170 1.49 -7.51 -2.02
C PHE A 170 2.24 -6.22 -2.21
N ALA A 171 2.52 -5.86 -3.47
CA ALA A 171 3.11 -4.56 -3.80
C ALA A 171 1.99 -3.51 -3.82
N ILE A 172 1.97 -2.62 -2.83
CA ILE A 172 0.96 -1.55 -2.75
C ILE A 172 1.31 -0.45 -3.73
N ASP A 173 2.56 0.03 -3.68
CA ASP A 173 3.06 1.09 -4.54
C ASP A 173 4.42 0.70 -5.17
N SER A 174 5.14 1.67 -5.73
CA SER A 174 6.43 1.42 -6.36
C SER A 174 7.53 0.97 -5.39
N GLN A 175 7.44 1.36 -4.12
CA GLN A 175 8.44 1.19 -3.05
C GLN A 175 7.86 0.56 -1.76
N GLY A 176 6.57 0.33 -1.69
CA GLY A 176 5.86 -0.22 -0.54
C GLY A 176 5.28 -1.62 -0.79
N PHE A 177 5.30 -2.45 0.24
CA PHE A 177 4.64 -3.75 0.24
C PHE A 177 4.02 -4.07 1.61
N VAL A 178 3.05 -4.98 1.60
CA VAL A 178 2.46 -5.56 2.82
C VAL A 178 2.43 -7.08 2.75
N THR A 179 2.25 -7.71 3.92
CA THR A 179 2.29 -9.17 4.08
C THR A 179 0.97 -9.78 4.55
N ASP A 180 -0.17 -9.07 4.48
CA ASP A 180 -1.54 -9.57 4.83
C ASP A 180 -1.64 -10.16 6.26
N HIS A 181 -1.27 -9.36 7.27
CA HIS A 181 -1.33 -9.76 8.69
C HIS A 181 -2.09 -8.71 9.53
N ASP A 182 -3.35 -8.48 9.18
CA ASP A 182 -4.17 -7.40 9.77
C ASP A 182 -4.33 -7.54 11.29
N LYS A 183 -4.24 -8.77 11.82
CA LYS A 183 -4.36 -9.05 13.25
C LYS A 183 -3.03 -9.08 14.01
N ALA A 184 -1.91 -8.78 13.35
CA ALA A 184 -0.58 -8.91 13.96
C ALA A 184 -0.42 -8.06 15.22
N LEU A 185 -0.97 -6.84 15.25
CA LEU A 185 -0.90 -5.99 16.44
C LEU A 185 -1.58 -6.67 17.64
N ALA A 186 -2.79 -7.20 17.44
CA ALA A 186 -3.53 -7.91 18.49
C ALA A 186 -2.85 -9.25 18.85
N GLU A 187 -2.40 -10.02 17.86
CA GLU A 187 -1.81 -11.34 18.12
C GLU A 187 -0.43 -11.28 18.77
N LEU A 188 0.32 -10.19 18.59
CA LEU A 188 1.68 -10.05 19.11
C LEU A 188 1.79 -9.15 20.34
N PHE A 189 0.87 -8.21 20.55
CA PHE A 189 0.99 -7.17 21.59
C PHE A 189 -0.15 -7.13 22.62
N THR A 190 -1.17 -7.99 22.54
CA THR A 190 -2.26 -8.06 23.56
C THR A 190 -1.82 -8.81 24.82
N GLU A 191 -2.50 -8.59 25.95
CA GLU A 191 -2.36 -9.40 27.16
C GLU A 191 -2.74 -10.86 26.83
N ASP A 192 -2.01 -11.84 27.38
CA ASP A 192 -2.10 -13.29 27.07
C ASP A 192 -1.62 -13.78 25.68
N ALA A 193 -1.09 -12.91 24.81
CA ALA A 193 -0.50 -13.33 23.53
C ALA A 193 0.62 -14.38 23.70
N GLU A 194 1.30 -14.32 24.85
CA GLU A 194 2.50 -15.07 25.22
C GLU A 194 2.33 -16.60 25.24
N CYS A 195 1.13 -17.10 25.53
CA CYS A 195 0.83 -18.54 25.61
C CYS A 195 0.08 -19.09 24.40
N SER A 196 -0.18 -18.25 23.39
CA SER A 196 -1.00 -18.64 22.25
C SER A 196 -0.16 -19.28 21.15
N HIS A 197 -0.59 -20.45 20.64
CA HIS A 197 -0.08 -21.01 19.39
C HIS A 197 -0.16 -20.00 18.22
N LYS A 198 -1.06 -19.01 18.31
CA LYS A 198 -1.21 -17.93 17.31
C LYS A 198 0.00 -17.01 17.25
N TYR A 199 0.66 -16.72 18.37
CA TYR A 199 1.83 -15.83 18.41
C TYR A 199 2.98 -16.37 17.53
N ASN A 200 3.36 -17.63 17.74
CA ASN A 200 4.42 -18.26 16.95
C ASN A 200 4.00 -18.47 15.49
N ALA A 201 2.73 -18.81 15.24
CA ALA A 201 2.22 -18.95 13.88
C ALA A 201 2.27 -17.61 13.11
N CYS A 202 1.87 -16.51 13.74
CA CYS A 202 1.93 -15.16 13.17
C CYS A 202 3.38 -14.77 12.84
N LEU A 203 4.31 -14.91 13.80
CA LEU A 203 5.73 -14.60 13.58
C LEU A 203 6.36 -15.41 12.45
N ASN A 204 6.09 -16.72 12.40
CA ASN A 204 6.64 -17.59 11.36
C ASN A 204 6.09 -17.23 9.98
N THR A 205 4.79 -16.91 9.89
CA THR A 205 4.15 -16.50 8.65
C THR A 205 4.72 -15.17 8.18
N MET A 206 4.82 -14.17 9.07
CA MET A 206 5.47 -12.89 8.79
C MET A 206 6.91 -13.04 8.32
N GLY A 207 7.72 -13.82 9.04
CA GLY A 207 9.11 -14.05 8.68
C GLY A 207 9.27 -14.72 7.31
N THR A 208 8.40 -15.69 6.99
CA THR A 208 8.37 -16.35 5.68
C THR A 208 7.99 -15.37 4.57
N ARG A 209 6.90 -14.61 4.75
CA ARG A 209 6.41 -13.64 3.77
C ARG A 209 7.41 -12.51 3.52
N ILE A 210 8.02 -11.94 4.56
CA ILE A 210 9.08 -10.94 4.42
C ILE A 210 10.26 -11.53 3.64
N ALA A 211 10.66 -12.78 3.90
CA ALA A 211 11.74 -13.41 3.15
C ALA A 211 11.40 -13.59 1.65
N THR A 212 10.13 -13.82 1.28
CA THR A 212 9.71 -13.92 -0.13
C THR A 212 9.93 -12.62 -0.93
N VAL A 213 9.95 -11.47 -0.27
CA VAL A 213 10.29 -10.18 -0.88
C VAL A 213 11.71 -10.22 -1.42
N PHE A 214 12.66 -10.60 -0.57
CA PHE A 214 14.07 -10.73 -0.93
C PHE A 214 14.34 -11.84 -1.94
N ALA A 215 13.59 -12.96 -1.85
CA ALA A 215 13.61 -14.00 -2.87
C ALA A 215 13.23 -13.46 -4.25
N SER A 216 12.23 -12.57 -4.31
CA SER A 216 11.73 -11.96 -5.54
C SER A 216 12.67 -10.90 -6.09
N MET A 217 13.26 -10.07 -5.22
CA MET A 217 14.24 -9.05 -5.61
C MET A 217 15.60 -9.61 -5.99
N ARG A 218 15.89 -10.88 -5.62
CA ARG A 218 17.23 -11.49 -5.70
C ARG A 218 18.27 -10.70 -4.90
N GLU A 219 17.88 -10.28 -3.69
CA GLU A 219 18.73 -9.50 -2.78
C GLU A 219 18.92 -10.31 -1.48
N PHE A 220 20.11 -10.29 -0.88
CA PHE A 220 20.39 -10.91 0.43
C PHE A 220 20.69 -9.81 1.46
N PRO A 221 19.75 -9.51 2.38
CA PRO A 221 19.92 -8.38 3.29
C PRO A 221 20.80 -8.73 4.49
N ARG A 222 21.54 -7.74 4.97
CA ARG A 222 22.01 -7.70 6.35
C ARG A 222 20.85 -7.30 7.25
N VAL A 223 20.53 -8.15 8.24
CA VAL A 223 19.34 -7.98 9.08
C VAL A 223 19.68 -7.22 10.36
N HIS A 224 19.17 -6.01 10.46
CA HIS A 224 19.15 -5.17 11.64
C HIS A 224 17.79 -5.22 12.33
N TYR A 225 17.76 -5.12 13.64
CA TYR A 225 16.51 -5.07 14.41
C TYR A 225 16.66 -4.21 15.65
N ARG A 226 15.53 -3.65 16.11
CA ARG A 226 15.47 -2.97 17.40
C ARG A 226 15.60 -4.00 18.53
N VAL A 227 16.61 -3.82 19.38
CA VAL A 227 16.80 -4.63 20.57
C VAL A 227 15.82 -4.19 21.66
N ALA A 228 15.29 -5.15 22.41
CA ALA A 228 14.52 -4.90 23.62
C ALA A 228 15.28 -3.96 24.57
N ARG A 229 14.64 -2.89 25.05
CA ARG A 229 15.27 -1.97 25.99
C ARG A 229 15.32 -2.62 27.38
N THR A 230 16.51 -3.03 27.81
CA THR A 230 16.76 -3.31 29.24
C THR A 230 17.06 -1.99 29.93
N ILE A 231 16.03 -1.32 30.44
CA ILE A 231 16.19 -0.02 31.11
C ILE A 231 16.93 -0.18 32.46
N ASP A 232 16.89 -1.39 33.04
CA ASP A 232 17.37 -1.71 34.38
C ASP A 232 17.27 -3.23 34.64
N ALA A 233 18.12 -3.79 35.52
CA ALA A 233 18.14 -5.22 35.87
C ALA A 233 16.82 -5.71 36.54
N SER A 234 15.97 -4.78 36.96
CA SER A 234 14.65 -5.00 37.55
C SER A 234 13.49 -5.05 36.55
N THR A 235 13.65 -4.48 35.35
CA THR A 235 12.57 -4.48 34.35
C THR A 235 12.63 -5.77 33.54
N LEU A 236 11.66 -6.65 33.80
CA LEU A 236 11.51 -7.91 33.06
C LEU A 236 11.29 -7.61 31.57
N THR A 237 12.16 -8.17 30.73
CA THR A 237 11.96 -8.17 29.27
C THR A 237 10.72 -8.99 28.95
N THR A 238 9.69 -8.36 28.38
CA THR A 238 8.45 -9.04 28.01
C THR A 238 8.63 -9.76 26.67
N LEU A 239 7.77 -10.74 26.35
CA LEU A 239 7.84 -11.39 25.03
C LEU A 239 7.51 -10.43 23.89
N ARG A 240 6.78 -9.34 24.17
CA ARG A 240 6.48 -8.26 23.22
C ARG A 240 7.73 -7.52 22.80
N ASP A 241 8.63 -7.24 23.75
CA ASP A 241 9.92 -6.59 23.49
C ASP A 241 10.83 -7.46 22.60
N LEU A 242 10.63 -8.78 22.63
CA LEU A 242 11.38 -9.75 21.83
C LEU A 242 10.81 -9.96 20.42
N VAL A 243 9.66 -9.35 20.07
CA VAL A 243 9.03 -9.52 18.75
C VAL A 243 9.99 -9.18 17.59
N PRO A 244 10.67 -8.01 17.57
CA PRO A 244 11.63 -7.69 16.50
C PRO A 244 12.75 -8.72 16.39
N THR A 245 13.30 -9.17 17.52
CA THR A 245 14.39 -10.15 17.56
C THR A 245 13.97 -11.50 17.02
N LYS A 246 12.80 -12.01 17.45
CA LYS A 246 12.26 -13.29 16.97
C LYS A 246 11.91 -13.23 15.47
N LEU A 247 11.32 -12.12 15.03
CA LEU A 247 11.02 -11.91 13.61
C LEU A 247 12.30 -11.86 12.78
N ALA A 248 13.32 -11.14 13.22
CA ALA A 248 14.62 -11.07 12.55
C ALA A 248 15.27 -12.45 12.40
N ALA A 249 15.25 -13.27 13.46
CA ALA A 249 15.73 -14.64 13.41
C ALA A 249 14.93 -15.49 12.41
N SER A 250 13.60 -15.36 12.39
CA SER A 250 12.75 -16.08 11.43
C SER A 250 13.04 -15.70 9.98
N VAL A 251 13.20 -14.41 9.69
CA VAL A 251 13.56 -13.91 8.35
C VAL A 251 14.93 -14.43 7.94
N TRP A 252 15.94 -14.28 8.80
CA TRP A 252 17.30 -14.75 8.53
C TRP A 252 17.36 -16.25 8.24
N ASN A 253 16.66 -17.07 9.03
CA ASN A 253 16.58 -18.52 8.81
C ASN A 253 16.01 -18.87 7.43
N CYS A 254 15.03 -18.11 6.93
CA CYS A 254 14.50 -18.31 5.59
C CYS A 254 15.52 -17.90 4.51
N LEU A 255 16.13 -16.73 4.65
CA LEU A 255 17.13 -16.21 3.71
C LEU A 255 18.37 -17.10 3.61
N ALA A 256 18.82 -17.66 4.74
CA ALA A 256 19.95 -18.58 4.79
C ALA A 256 19.69 -19.85 3.96
N ARG A 257 18.45 -20.35 3.94
CA ARG A 257 18.06 -21.47 3.06
C ARG A 257 18.05 -21.07 1.59
N TYR A 258 17.61 -19.85 1.26
CA TYR A 258 17.57 -19.38 -0.13
C TYR A 258 18.93 -19.36 -0.81
N LYS A 259 20.03 -19.19 -0.07
CA LYS A 259 21.40 -19.31 -0.61
C LYS A 259 21.67 -20.66 -1.30
N SER A 260 21.01 -21.74 -0.87
CA SER A 260 21.17 -23.07 -1.47
C SER A 260 19.98 -23.51 -2.32
N THR A 261 18.78 -22.98 -2.08
CA THR A 261 17.56 -23.43 -2.77
C THR A 261 17.19 -22.58 -3.99
N ILE A 262 17.57 -21.30 -4.03
CA ILE A 262 17.24 -20.40 -5.15
C ILE A 262 18.46 -20.26 -6.07
N PRO A 263 18.33 -20.56 -7.38
CA PRO A 263 19.42 -20.35 -8.33
C PRO A 263 19.88 -18.90 -8.37
N GLU A 264 21.21 -18.70 -8.42
CA GLU A 264 21.84 -17.37 -8.52
C GLU A 264 21.48 -16.40 -7.38
N PHE A 265 21.01 -16.90 -6.24
CA PHE A 265 20.76 -16.06 -5.08
C PHE A 265 22.08 -15.54 -4.47
N PRO A 266 22.15 -14.26 -4.05
CA PRO A 266 23.40 -13.69 -3.55
C PRO A 266 23.93 -14.43 -2.30
N GLN A 267 25.25 -14.66 -2.31
CA GLN A 267 25.93 -15.35 -1.21
C GLN A 267 26.43 -14.39 -0.12
N THR A 268 26.66 -13.13 -0.51
CA THR A 268 27.07 -12.02 0.37
C THR A 268 25.95 -10.99 0.48
N GLU A 269 26.02 -10.15 1.51
CA GLU A 269 25.02 -9.11 1.76
C GLU A 269 25.00 -8.08 0.62
N THR A 270 23.80 -7.73 0.15
CA THR A 270 23.58 -6.81 -0.99
C THR A 270 22.72 -5.60 -0.64
N CYS A 271 22.00 -5.65 0.48
CA CYS A 271 21.16 -4.58 0.98
C CYS A 271 21.02 -4.65 2.52
N GLU A 272 20.31 -3.69 3.09
CA GLU A 272 20.06 -3.58 4.52
C GLU A 272 18.56 -3.80 4.80
N LEU A 273 18.22 -4.61 5.81
CA LEU A 273 16.85 -4.78 6.32
C LEU A 273 16.80 -4.29 7.77
N LEU A 274 15.94 -3.33 8.08
CA LEU A 274 15.71 -2.87 9.45
C LEU A 274 14.33 -3.31 9.94
N ILE A 275 14.30 -4.09 11.02
CA ILE A 275 13.07 -4.56 11.66
C ILE A 275 12.83 -3.76 12.95
N VAL A 276 11.71 -3.04 12.99
CA VAL A 276 11.26 -2.28 14.16
C VAL A 276 9.84 -2.69 14.53
N ASP A 277 9.49 -2.53 15.80
CA ASP A 277 8.11 -2.59 16.26
C ASP A 277 7.48 -1.19 16.31
N ARG A 278 6.16 -1.13 16.39
CA ARG A 278 5.38 0.13 16.34
C ARG A 278 5.69 1.07 17.50
N SER A 279 6.23 0.61 18.63
CA SER A 279 6.54 1.49 19.77
C SER A 279 7.69 2.48 19.51
N ILE A 280 8.36 2.40 18.35
CA ILE A 280 9.36 3.41 17.97
C ILE A 280 8.71 4.77 17.72
N ASP A 281 7.45 4.77 17.28
CA ASP A 281 6.66 5.97 17.02
C ASP A 281 5.17 5.60 17.13
N GLN A 282 4.53 6.03 18.21
CA GLN A 282 3.10 5.77 18.45
C GLN A 282 2.20 6.87 17.87
N ILE A 283 2.77 7.97 17.40
CA ILE A 283 2.06 9.20 16.99
C ILE A 283 1.78 9.18 15.49
N ALA A 284 2.74 8.75 14.66
CA ALA A 284 2.57 8.76 13.21
C ALA A 284 1.32 8.01 12.68
N PRO A 285 0.84 6.88 13.27
CA PRO A 285 -0.38 6.21 12.80
C PRO A 285 -1.67 6.91 13.19
N ILE A 286 -1.62 7.87 14.12
CA ILE A 286 -2.81 8.49 14.73
C ILE A 286 -2.90 9.99 14.48
N ILE A 287 -1.83 10.65 14.03
CA ILE A 287 -1.88 12.07 13.69
C ILE A 287 -2.53 12.28 12.32
N HIS A 288 -3.22 13.40 12.12
CA HIS A 288 -3.73 13.73 10.78
C HIS A 288 -2.57 14.11 9.87
N GLU A 289 -2.43 13.40 8.76
CA GLU A 289 -1.44 13.68 7.72
C GLU A 289 -2.08 14.44 6.57
N TRP A 290 -1.37 15.44 6.03
CA TRP A 290 -1.95 16.42 5.11
C TRP A 290 -1.58 16.19 3.63
N THR A 291 -0.94 15.07 3.34
CA THR A 291 -0.70 14.62 1.96
C THR A 291 -1.98 14.03 1.36
N TYR A 292 -2.12 14.13 0.03
CA TYR A 292 -3.33 13.72 -0.66
C TYR A 292 -3.70 12.25 -0.43
N ASP A 293 -2.71 11.36 -0.53
CA ASP A 293 -2.84 9.92 -0.33
C ASP A 293 -3.32 9.59 1.08
N ALA A 294 -2.59 10.10 2.09
CA ALA A 294 -2.89 9.86 3.48
C ALA A 294 -4.28 10.38 3.86
N MET A 295 -4.65 11.57 3.39
CA MET A 295 -6.00 12.10 3.62
C MET A 295 -7.09 11.28 2.95
N CYS A 296 -6.85 10.72 1.76
CA CYS A 296 -7.82 9.82 1.13
C CYS A 296 -8.05 8.59 2.01
N HIS A 297 -6.99 7.95 2.50
CA HIS A 297 -7.10 6.77 3.35
C HIS A 297 -7.63 7.05 4.77
N ASP A 298 -7.38 8.24 5.32
CA ASP A 298 -7.86 8.65 6.65
C ASP A 298 -9.34 9.07 6.61
N LEU A 299 -9.72 9.90 5.62
CA LEU A 299 -11.03 10.57 5.60
C LEU A 299 -12.07 9.92 4.69
N LEU A 300 -11.66 9.03 3.78
CA LEU A 300 -12.58 8.31 2.90
C LEU A 300 -12.67 6.85 3.32
N CYS A 301 -13.86 6.26 3.22
CA CYS A 301 -14.06 4.82 3.43
C CYS A 301 -13.47 4.03 2.26
N MET A 302 -12.15 3.79 2.30
CA MET A 302 -11.42 3.02 1.30
C MET A 302 -11.23 1.56 1.71
N ASP A 303 -11.32 0.65 0.75
CA ASP A 303 -10.94 -0.77 0.90
C ASP A 303 -9.66 -1.03 0.10
N GLY A 304 -8.51 -0.97 0.77
CA GLY A 304 -7.22 -0.83 0.08
C GLY A 304 -7.23 0.43 -0.80
N ASN A 305 -6.94 0.30 -2.09
CA ASN A 305 -6.94 1.42 -3.05
C ASN A 305 -8.32 1.67 -3.68
N LYS A 306 -9.34 0.94 -3.25
CA LYS A 306 -10.70 1.04 -3.79
C LYS A 306 -11.48 2.09 -3.02
N TYR A 307 -12.01 3.05 -3.76
CA TYR A 307 -12.93 4.07 -3.25
C TYR A 307 -14.30 3.90 -3.91
N VAL A 308 -15.36 3.86 -3.11
CA VAL A 308 -16.74 3.81 -3.60
C VAL A 308 -17.33 5.21 -3.63
N GLN A 309 -17.53 5.73 -4.83
CA GLN A 309 -18.11 7.03 -5.08
C GLN A 309 -19.64 6.92 -5.16
N GLU A 310 -20.35 7.78 -4.45
CA GLU A 310 -21.78 7.96 -4.67
C GLU A 310 -22.02 8.94 -5.83
N VAL A 311 -22.72 8.46 -6.85
CA VAL A 311 -23.08 9.22 -8.04
C VAL A 311 -24.60 9.43 -8.03
N PRO A 312 -25.10 10.65 -8.27
CA PRO A 312 -26.53 10.89 -8.37
C PRO A 312 -27.14 10.05 -9.50
N SER A 313 -28.14 9.23 -9.18
CA SER A 313 -28.82 8.40 -10.18
C SER A 313 -29.56 9.28 -11.19
N LYS A 314 -29.53 8.89 -12.47
CA LYS A 314 -30.30 9.58 -13.53
C LYS A 314 -31.82 9.41 -13.40
N ASN A 315 -32.29 8.47 -12.56
CA ASN A 315 -33.69 8.04 -12.48
C ASN A 315 -34.36 8.31 -11.12
N ASP A 316 -33.85 9.23 -10.28
CA ASP A 316 -34.44 9.58 -8.97
C ASP A 316 -34.56 8.41 -7.95
N SER A 317 -33.95 7.26 -8.25
CA SER A 317 -33.68 6.20 -7.29
C SER A 317 -32.37 6.47 -6.54
N ALA A 318 -32.15 5.77 -5.41
CA ALA A 318 -30.96 5.89 -4.57
C ALA A 318 -29.65 6.04 -5.36
N ASN A 319 -28.72 6.85 -4.83
CA ASN A 319 -27.40 7.12 -5.41
C ASN A 319 -26.75 5.83 -5.96
N GLU A 320 -26.25 5.90 -7.18
CA GLU A 320 -25.50 4.81 -7.79
C GLU A 320 -24.10 4.76 -7.19
N GLN A 321 -23.65 3.58 -6.76
CA GLN A 321 -22.30 3.39 -6.24
C GLN A 321 -21.36 3.04 -7.38
N LYS A 322 -20.41 3.92 -7.67
CA LYS A 322 -19.35 3.71 -8.66
C LYS A 322 -18.06 3.36 -7.93
N GLU A 323 -17.52 2.18 -8.21
CA GLU A 323 -16.22 1.76 -7.69
C GLU A 323 -15.09 2.37 -8.52
N VAL A 324 -14.10 2.95 -7.84
CA VAL A 324 -12.94 3.58 -8.46
C VAL A 324 -11.67 3.10 -7.77
N LEU A 325 -10.60 2.91 -8.54
CA LEU A 325 -9.29 2.47 -8.05
C LEU A 325 -8.29 3.63 -8.15
N LEU A 326 -7.68 4.00 -7.03
CA LEU A 326 -6.61 5.01 -6.96
C LEU A 326 -5.25 4.32 -7.01
N GLU A 327 -4.66 4.22 -8.20
CA GLU A 327 -3.47 3.38 -8.45
C GLU A 327 -2.39 4.10 -9.27
N ASP A 328 -1.17 3.56 -9.25
CA ASP A 328 0.00 4.12 -9.98
C ASP A 328 -0.18 4.23 -11.51
N HIS A 329 -1.18 3.56 -12.10
CA HIS A 329 -1.48 3.69 -13.52
C HIS A 329 -2.28 4.98 -13.85
N ASP A 330 -2.81 5.64 -12.83
CA ASP A 330 -3.41 6.95 -12.97
C ASP A 330 -2.30 8.01 -12.85
N PRO A 331 -1.95 8.71 -13.95
CA PRO A 331 -0.90 9.71 -13.94
C PRO A 331 -1.22 10.90 -13.02
N VAL A 332 -2.51 11.23 -12.83
CA VAL A 332 -2.92 12.32 -11.94
C VAL A 332 -2.70 11.92 -10.49
N TRP A 333 -3.09 10.70 -10.12
CA TRP A 333 -2.82 10.14 -8.79
C TRP A 333 -1.32 10.07 -8.51
N LEU A 334 -0.53 9.47 -9.41
CA LEU A 334 0.91 9.28 -9.22
C LEU A 334 1.65 10.60 -8.99
N GLU A 335 1.24 11.67 -9.67
CA GLU A 335 1.81 13.00 -9.52
C GLU A 335 1.38 13.69 -8.22
N LEU A 336 0.12 13.54 -7.80
CA LEU A 336 -0.48 14.34 -6.73
C LEU A 336 -0.52 13.66 -5.37
N ARG A 337 -0.43 12.32 -5.30
CA ARG A 337 -0.61 11.53 -4.06
C ARG A 337 0.26 12.02 -2.88
N HIS A 338 1.49 12.47 -3.17
CA HIS A 338 2.44 12.91 -2.15
C HIS A 338 2.45 14.44 -1.93
N ALA A 339 1.61 15.18 -2.65
CA ALA A 339 1.49 16.62 -2.49
C ALA A 339 0.58 16.95 -1.30
N HIS A 340 0.83 18.11 -0.68
CA HIS A 340 -0.04 18.64 0.36
C HIS A 340 -1.41 18.99 -0.22
N ILE A 341 -2.51 18.73 0.51
CA ILE A 341 -3.89 18.92 0.01
C ILE A 341 -4.17 20.35 -0.48
N ALA A 342 -3.51 21.37 0.10
CA ALA A 342 -3.63 22.75 -0.38
C ALA A 342 -3.11 22.89 -1.83
N ASP A 343 -1.95 22.30 -2.13
CA ASP A 343 -1.31 22.36 -3.44
C ASP A 343 -2.07 21.53 -4.48
N VAL A 344 -2.69 20.43 -4.06
CA VAL A 344 -3.48 19.54 -4.93
C VAL A 344 -4.60 20.31 -5.61
N ASN A 345 -5.33 21.14 -4.86
CA ASN A 345 -6.42 21.94 -5.41
C ASN A 345 -5.94 22.92 -6.48
N GLU A 346 -4.82 23.60 -6.23
CA GLU A 346 -4.21 24.53 -7.18
C GLU A 346 -3.73 23.81 -8.44
N ARG A 347 -3.02 22.68 -8.29
CA ARG A 347 -2.51 21.90 -9.41
C ARG A 347 -3.62 21.29 -10.27
N LEU A 348 -4.69 20.80 -9.66
CA LEU A 348 -5.87 20.30 -10.38
C LEU A 348 -6.52 21.43 -11.20
N HIS A 349 -6.66 22.61 -10.60
CA HIS A 349 -7.20 23.78 -11.29
C HIS A 349 -6.31 24.24 -12.46
N GLU A 350 -4.99 24.27 -12.28
CA GLU A 350 -4.04 24.56 -13.35
C GLU A 350 -4.12 23.55 -14.49
N LYS A 351 -4.13 22.25 -14.18
CA LYS A 351 -4.23 21.18 -15.18
C LYS A 351 -5.50 21.32 -16.00
N MET A 352 -6.62 21.59 -15.33
CA MET A 352 -7.90 21.85 -15.98
C MET A 352 -7.83 23.06 -16.93
N THR A 353 -7.28 24.17 -16.47
CA THR A 353 -7.14 25.39 -17.28
C THR A 353 -6.19 25.18 -18.48
N LYS A 354 -5.10 24.43 -18.27
CA LYS A 354 -4.15 24.04 -19.34
C LYS A 354 -4.80 23.11 -20.36
N PHE A 355 -5.64 22.16 -19.92
CA PHE A 355 -6.38 21.28 -20.81
C PHE A 355 -7.33 22.06 -21.70
N ILE A 356 -8.14 22.95 -21.12
CA ILE A 356 -9.10 23.76 -21.88
C ILE A 356 -8.39 24.70 -22.85
N SER A 357 -7.32 25.36 -22.41
CA SER A 357 -6.61 26.32 -23.27
C SER A 357 -5.87 25.66 -24.44
N LYS A 358 -5.50 24.38 -24.34
CA LYS A 358 -4.87 23.65 -25.45
C LYS A 358 -5.86 23.05 -26.45
N ASN A 359 -7.13 22.92 -26.09
CA ASN A 359 -8.15 22.27 -26.92
C ASN A 359 -9.15 23.32 -27.46
N GLU A 360 -9.04 23.70 -28.73
CA GLU A 360 -9.92 24.69 -29.38
C GLU A 360 -11.41 24.31 -29.25
N ALA A 361 -11.73 23.02 -29.35
CA ALA A 361 -13.08 22.49 -29.13
C ALA A 361 -13.56 22.58 -27.67
N ALA A 362 -12.65 22.56 -26.68
CA ALA A 362 -12.98 22.80 -25.28
C ALA A 362 -13.16 24.31 -24.98
N GLN A 363 -12.35 25.18 -25.62
CA GLN A 363 -12.49 26.64 -25.50
C GLN A 363 -13.85 27.15 -26.01
N LEU A 364 -14.37 26.55 -27.09
CA LEU A 364 -15.70 26.87 -27.64
C LEU A 364 -16.85 26.56 -26.67
N GLN A 365 -16.65 25.63 -25.73
CA GLN A 365 -17.63 25.36 -24.67
C GLN A 365 -17.49 26.31 -23.48
N GLN A 366 -16.26 26.73 -23.13
CA GLN A 366 -16.00 27.63 -22.01
C GLN A 366 -16.61 29.03 -22.22
N THR A 367 -16.49 29.56 -23.45
CA THR A 367 -16.98 30.89 -23.85
C THR A 367 -18.50 31.07 -23.76
N ARG A 368 -19.28 29.98 -23.73
CA ARG A 368 -20.74 30.05 -23.60
C ARG A 368 -21.24 30.14 -22.15
N SER A 369 -20.39 29.87 -21.16
CA SER A 369 -20.84 29.64 -19.79
C SER A 369 -20.36 30.63 -18.73
N GLY A 370 -19.32 31.44 -18.94
CA GLY A 370 -18.97 32.61 -18.11
C GLY A 370 -18.83 32.42 -16.58
N VAL A 371 -18.85 31.19 -16.08
CA VAL A 371 -18.96 30.83 -14.66
C VAL A 371 -17.82 29.88 -14.30
N GLU A 372 -17.42 29.91 -13.02
CA GLU A 372 -16.42 29.04 -12.37
C GLU A 372 -16.44 27.61 -12.90
N LEU A 373 -15.23 27.07 -13.11
CA LEU A 373 -14.97 25.74 -13.66
C LEU A 373 -15.58 24.66 -12.75
N SER A 374 -16.71 24.09 -13.16
CA SER A 374 -17.44 23.09 -12.39
C SER A 374 -17.33 21.68 -12.98
N THR A 375 -17.50 20.66 -12.15
CA THR A 375 -17.59 19.23 -12.56
C THR A 375 -18.64 18.99 -13.65
N LYS A 376 -19.69 19.81 -13.71
CA LYS A 376 -20.71 19.78 -14.77
C LYS A 376 -20.17 20.22 -16.14
N GLN A 377 -19.19 21.12 -16.19
CA GLN A 377 -18.54 21.48 -17.46
C GLN A 377 -17.60 20.37 -17.93
N LEU A 378 -16.90 19.69 -17.01
CA LEU A 378 -16.08 18.52 -17.33
C LEU A 378 -16.90 17.41 -18.00
N GLN A 379 -18.06 17.08 -17.44
CA GLN A 379 -18.96 16.08 -18.02
C GLN A 379 -19.44 16.45 -19.44
N LYS A 380 -19.67 17.75 -19.71
CA LYS A 380 -20.01 18.22 -21.06
C LYS A 380 -18.82 18.14 -22.03
N MET A 381 -17.60 18.34 -21.53
CA MET A 381 -16.38 18.20 -22.32
C MET A 381 -16.13 16.74 -22.72
N VAL A 382 -16.36 15.77 -21.83
CA VAL A 382 -16.28 14.33 -22.17
C VAL A 382 -17.18 14.00 -23.37
N GLN A 383 -18.42 14.53 -23.38
CA GLN A 383 -19.35 14.31 -24.48
C GLN A 383 -18.91 14.96 -25.80
N ALA A 384 -18.19 16.08 -25.74
CA ALA A 384 -17.73 16.81 -26.91
C ALA A 384 -16.39 16.30 -27.46
N LEU A 385 -15.59 15.65 -26.62
CA LEU A 385 -14.20 15.25 -26.90
C LEU A 385 -13.95 13.79 -26.48
N PRO A 386 -14.59 12.81 -27.16
CA PRO A 386 -14.48 11.40 -26.78
C PRO A 386 -13.04 10.86 -26.86
N GLN A 387 -12.19 11.42 -27.72
CA GLN A 387 -10.78 11.04 -27.81
C GLN A 387 -9.95 11.38 -26.57
N TYR A 388 -10.45 12.26 -25.70
CA TYR A 388 -9.82 12.65 -24.44
C TYR A 388 -10.62 12.16 -23.21
N SER A 389 -11.60 11.26 -23.40
CA SER A 389 -12.49 10.80 -22.31
C SER A 389 -11.68 10.31 -21.11
N ASP A 390 -10.72 9.40 -21.32
CA ASP A 390 -9.93 8.81 -20.25
C ASP A 390 -9.15 9.85 -19.42
N GLU A 391 -8.59 10.88 -20.06
CA GLU A 391 -7.83 11.93 -19.38
C GLU A 391 -8.77 12.85 -18.57
N ILE A 392 -9.89 13.25 -19.18
CA ILE A 392 -10.90 14.09 -18.53
C ILE A 392 -11.56 13.33 -17.37
N ASP A 393 -11.85 12.04 -17.53
CA ASP A 393 -12.49 11.20 -16.51
C ASP A 393 -11.60 11.09 -15.26
N LYS A 394 -10.29 10.86 -15.43
CA LYS A 394 -9.31 10.84 -14.33
C LYS A 394 -9.18 12.20 -13.65
N LEU A 395 -9.08 13.28 -14.43
CA LEU A 395 -9.00 14.62 -13.86
C LEU A 395 -10.27 14.98 -13.07
N THR A 396 -11.45 14.62 -13.59
CA THR A 396 -12.75 14.86 -12.95
C THR A 396 -12.85 14.11 -11.63
N LEU A 397 -12.43 12.84 -11.61
CA LEU A 397 -12.37 12.04 -10.40
C LEU A 397 -11.58 12.75 -9.29
N HIS A 398 -10.36 13.20 -9.58
CA HIS A 398 -9.52 13.83 -8.55
C HIS A 398 -10.05 15.19 -8.07
N VAL A 399 -10.71 15.97 -8.95
CA VAL A 399 -11.42 17.19 -8.54
C VAL A 399 -12.57 16.86 -7.58
N GLU A 400 -13.35 15.81 -7.85
CA GLU A 400 -14.45 15.38 -6.99
C GLU A 400 -13.95 14.86 -5.64
N VAL A 401 -12.89 14.04 -5.64
CA VAL A 401 -12.25 13.53 -4.43
C VAL A 401 -11.69 14.68 -3.58
N ALA A 402 -10.91 15.60 -4.18
CA ALA A 402 -10.35 16.74 -3.47
C ALA A 402 -11.45 17.68 -2.92
N GLY A 403 -12.53 17.87 -3.69
CA GLY A 403 -13.73 18.59 -3.23
C GLY A 403 -14.38 17.95 -2.01
N LYS A 404 -14.54 16.62 -2.00
CA LYS A 404 -15.08 15.87 -0.86
C LYS A 404 -14.18 15.98 0.37
N LEU A 405 -12.86 15.82 0.23
CA LEU A 405 -11.90 16.00 1.31
C LEU A 405 -12.01 17.41 1.93
N ASN A 406 -12.07 18.46 1.11
CA ASN A 406 -12.23 19.82 1.58
C ASN A 406 -13.52 20.05 2.38
N ASN A 407 -14.61 19.36 2.02
CA ASN A 407 -15.86 19.43 2.77
C ASN A 407 -15.70 18.75 4.14
N ILE A 408 -15.12 17.54 4.18
CA ILE A 408 -14.86 16.81 5.43
C ILE A 408 -13.94 17.63 6.36
N ILE A 409 -12.87 18.22 5.84
CA ILE A 409 -11.94 19.08 6.59
C ILE A 409 -12.67 20.25 7.28
N LYS A 410 -13.64 20.85 6.58
CA LYS A 410 -14.43 21.97 7.11
C LYS A 410 -15.46 21.49 8.14
N GLU A 411 -16.21 20.44 7.82
CA GLU A 411 -17.29 19.90 8.66
C GLU A 411 -16.76 19.31 9.98
N GLN A 412 -15.62 18.64 9.94
CA GLN A 412 -15.01 18.04 11.14
C GLN A 412 -14.02 18.99 11.84
N HIS A 413 -13.88 20.22 11.35
CA HIS A 413 -12.95 21.22 11.90
C HIS A 413 -11.50 20.73 12.01
N LEU A 414 -11.03 19.97 11.03
CA LEU A 414 -9.73 19.28 11.08
C LEU A 414 -8.55 20.24 11.10
N LYS A 415 -8.72 21.49 10.66
CA LYS A 415 -7.67 22.51 10.78
C LYS A 415 -7.34 22.82 12.24
N ASP A 416 -8.35 22.94 13.09
CA ASP A 416 -8.16 23.27 14.49
C ASP A 416 -7.65 22.05 15.27
N VAL A 417 -8.18 20.86 14.95
CA VAL A 417 -7.70 19.59 15.50
C VAL A 417 -6.23 19.37 15.12
N GLY A 418 -5.92 19.42 13.82
CA GLY A 418 -4.58 19.20 13.29
C GLY A 418 -3.56 20.21 13.82
N GLN A 419 -3.94 21.48 14.01
CA GLN A 419 -3.06 22.46 14.64
C GLN A 419 -2.72 22.06 16.08
N LEU A 420 -3.73 21.68 16.88
CA LEU A 420 -3.49 21.25 18.26
C LEU A 420 -2.67 19.95 18.31
N GLU A 421 -2.88 19.01 17.40
CA GLU A 421 -2.04 17.81 17.29
C GLU A 421 -0.57 18.18 17.10
N GLN A 422 -0.26 19.08 16.17
CA GLN A 422 1.11 19.54 15.92
C GLN A 422 1.68 20.28 17.14
N ASP A 423 0.92 21.22 17.71
CA ASP A 423 1.36 21.99 18.87
C ASP A 423 1.66 21.08 20.07
N LEU A 424 0.89 20.02 20.28
CA LEU A 424 1.17 19.02 21.31
C LEU A 424 2.47 18.27 21.02
N VAL A 425 2.67 17.79 19.79
CA VAL A 425 3.84 17.01 19.38
C VAL A 425 5.13 17.82 19.47
N PHE A 426 5.10 19.09 19.08
CA PHE A 426 6.26 20.00 19.14
C PHE A 426 6.46 20.67 20.51
N GLY A 427 5.47 20.55 21.41
CA GLY A 427 5.55 21.08 22.77
C GLY A 427 5.13 22.55 22.91
N ASP A 428 4.46 23.11 21.90
CA ASP A 428 3.88 24.45 21.91
C ASP A 428 2.54 24.51 22.67
N ALA A 429 1.86 23.36 22.81
CA ALA A 429 0.65 23.20 23.63
C ALA A 429 0.85 22.13 24.72
N GLY A 430 0.10 22.27 25.81
CA GLY A 430 0.17 21.36 26.94
C GLY A 430 -1.20 20.90 27.42
N THR A 431 -1.27 20.60 28.72
CA THR A 431 -2.46 19.97 29.34
C THR A 431 -3.64 20.94 29.39
N LYS A 432 -3.36 22.23 29.60
CA LYS A 432 -4.39 23.26 29.74
C LYS A 432 -5.09 23.51 28.42
N GLU A 433 -4.32 23.61 27.35
CA GLU A 433 -4.78 23.85 25.98
C GLU A 433 -5.63 22.67 25.51
N LEU A 434 -5.17 21.44 25.74
CA LEU A 434 -5.93 20.23 25.44
C LEU A 434 -7.26 20.16 26.19
N ILE A 435 -7.25 20.35 27.52
CA ILE A 435 -8.49 20.32 28.32
C ILE A 435 -9.45 21.43 27.87
N ASN A 436 -8.93 22.63 27.62
CA ASN A 436 -9.74 23.74 27.13
C ASN A 436 -10.37 23.42 25.78
N PHE A 437 -9.61 22.85 24.84
CA PHE A 437 -10.12 22.44 23.54
C PHE A 437 -11.23 21.39 23.67
N LEU A 438 -11.00 20.32 24.44
CA LEU A 438 -11.97 19.23 24.61
C LEU A 438 -13.27 19.69 25.29
N ARG A 439 -13.21 20.69 26.18
CA ARG A 439 -14.38 21.28 26.84
C ARG A 439 -15.15 22.28 25.97
N THR A 440 -14.45 23.03 25.11
CA THR A 440 -15.06 24.10 24.31
C THR A 440 -15.55 23.61 22.95
N ARG A 441 -14.88 22.61 22.36
CA ARG A 441 -15.19 22.06 21.03
C ARG A 441 -16.05 20.80 21.12
N LEU A 442 -17.33 21.00 21.44
CA LEU A 442 -18.32 19.91 21.51
C LEU A 442 -18.70 19.36 20.12
N ASP A 443 -18.51 20.16 19.08
CA ASP A 443 -18.71 19.88 17.66
C ASP A 443 -17.71 18.86 17.07
N VAL A 444 -16.54 18.69 17.71
CA VAL A 444 -15.53 17.71 17.25
C VAL A 444 -15.96 16.28 17.60
N ASN A 445 -15.84 15.38 16.61
CA ASN A 445 -16.24 13.98 16.73
C ASN A 445 -15.42 13.24 17.82
N ARG A 446 -15.95 12.09 18.27
CA ARG A 446 -15.32 11.27 19.32
C ARG A 446 -13.95 10.74 18.90
N GLU A 447 -13.78 10.40 17.63
CA GLU A 447 -12.56 9.83 17.08
C GLU A 447 -11.38 10.81 17.13
N ASN A 448 -11.58 12.05 16.69
CA ASN A 448 -10.55 13.09 16.73
C ASN A 448 -10.18 13.48 18.17
N LYS A 449 -11.17 13.49 19.08
CA LYS A 449 -10.91 13.66 20.52
C LYS A 449 -10.04 12.53 21.07
N LEU A 450 -10.31 11.29 20.66
CA LEU A 450 -9.52 10.14 21.06
C LEU A 450 -8.10 10.21 20.49
N ARG A 451 -7.93 10.57 19.21
CA ARG A 451 -6.61 10.78 18.58
C ARG A 451 -5.77 11.80 19.37
N LEU A 452 -6.35 12.96 19.70
CA LEU A 452 -5.70 13.98 20.53
C LEU A 452 -5.24 13.44 21.90
N LEU A 453 -6.11 12.68 22.57
CA LEU A 453 -5.78 12.05 23.86
C LEU A 453 -4.66 11.00 23.72
N MET A 454 -4.69 10.18 22.67
CA MET A 454 -3.65 9.19 22.39
C MET A 454 -2.30 9.85 22.07
N ILE A 455 -2.29 10.94 21.30
CA ILE A 455 -1.10 11.75 21.03
C ILE A 455 -0.55 12.30 22.33
N TYR A 456 -1.40 12.95 23.14
CA TYR A 456 -1.01 13.52 24.42
C TYR A 456 -0.45 12.47 25.39
N ALA A 457 -1.07 11.29 25.46
CA ALA A 457 -0.61 10.18 26.29
C ALA A 457 0.74 9.63 25.84
N SER A 458 0.96 9.54 24.52
CA SER A 458 2.23 9.10 23.94
C SER A 458 3.39 10.05 24.29
N ILE A 459 3.11 11.36 24.35
CA ILE A 459 4.10 12.40 24.70
C ILE A 459 4.32 12.48 26.22
N ASN A 460 3.30 12.20 27.03
CA ASN A 460 3.31 12.34 28.49
C ASN A 460 3.06 11.02 29.25
N PRO A 461 3.85 9.94 29.00
CA PRO A 461 3.54 8.61 29.54
C PRO A 461 3.51 8.58 31.08
N LYS A 462 4.31 9.41 31.75
CA LYS A 462 4.34 9.49 33.22
C LYS A 462 3.00 9.92 33.84
N LYS A 463 2.23 10.76 33.15
CA LYS A 463 0.92 11.26 33.64
C LYS A 463 -0.15 10.18 33.62
N PHE A 464 0.04 9.16 32.79
CA PHE A 464 -0.86 8.00 32.68
C PHE A 464 -0.31 6.76 33.39
N GLY A 465 0.82 6.89 34.10
CA GLY A 465 1.46 5.79 34.82
C GLY A 465 0.78 5.42 36.15
N SER A 466 -0.23 6.18 36.60
CA SER A 466 -1.01 5.83 37.78
C SER A 466 -1.97 4.67 37.48
N GLU A 467 -2.33 3.88 38.50
CA GLU A 467 -3.31 2.79 38.34
C GLU A 467 -4.66 3.31 37.82
N LYS A 468 -5.05 4.53 38.21
CA LYS A 468 -6.25 5.22 37.72
C LYS A 468 -6.11 5.58 36.24
N GLY A 469 -4.97 6.15 35.83
CA GLY A 469 -4.66 6.47 34.44
C GLY A 469 -4.62 5.23 33.56
N ALA A 470 -3.99 4.16 34.01
CA ALA A 470 -3.93 2.87 33.30
C ALA A 470 -5.33 2.25 33.12
N LYS A 471 -6.17 2.23 34.16
CA LYS A 471 -7.55 1.74 34.07
C LYS A 471 -8.43 2.56 33.13
N LEU A 472 -8.22 3.88 33.08
CA LEU A 472 -8.92 4.76 32.14
C LEU A 472 -8.48 4.51 30.68
N MET A 473 -7.20 4.23 30.46
CA MET A 473 -6.65 3.90 29.14
C MET A 473 -6.96 2.48 28.67
N GLN A 474 -7.18 1.53 29.60
CA GLN A 474 -7.48 0.12 29.28
C GLN A 474 -8.88 -0.11 28.69
N GLY A 475 -9.79 0.86 28.77
CA GLY A 475 -11.12 0.80 28.18
C GLY A 475 -12.03 -0.24 28.86
N HIS A 476 -13.20 0.21 29.33
CA HIS A 476 -14.30 -0.73 29.55
C HIS A 476 -14.89 -1.11 28.19
N ALA A 477 -15.66 -2.19 28.12
CA ALA A 477 -16.23 -2.78 26.89
C ALA A 477 -17.06 -1.84 25.97
N GLY A 478 -17.17 -0.54 26.28
CA GLY A 478 -17.82 0.52 25.48
C GLY A 478 -16.88 1.62 24.93
N GLY A 479 -15.56 1.41 25.00
CA GLY A 479 -14.54 2.34 24.53
C GLY A 479 -14.05 3.31 25.60
N ILE A 480 -13.05 4.12 25.24
CA ILE A 480 -12.48 5.13 26.14
C ILE A 480 -13.51 6.24 26.39
N GLU A 481 -13.80 6.53 27.66
CA GLU A 481 -14.64 7.65 28.09
C GLU A 481 -13.80 8.94 28.10
N VAL A 482 -13.96 9.73 27.05
CA VAL A 482 -13.21 10.98 26.82
C VAL A 482 -13.40 11.94 27.98
N GLU A 483 -14.62 12.03 28.51
CA GLU A 483 -14.99 12.90 29.62
C GLU A 483 -14.28 12.50 30.92
N ALA A 484 -14.24 11.22 31.24
CA ALA A 484 -13.53 10.71 32.42
C ALA A 484 -12.01 10.95 32.35
N LEU A 485 -11.43 10.85 31.15
CA LEU A 485 -10.02 11.20 30.92
C LEU A 485 -9.76 12.70 31.06
N VAL A 486 -10.66 13.54 30.55
CA VAL A 486 -10.56 15.00 30.71
C VAL A 486 -10.64 15.40 32.17
N GLU A 487 -11.52 14.77 32.96
CA GLU A 487 -11.60 14.98 34.41
C GLU A 487 -10.31 14.54 35.11
N TYR A 488 -9.81 13.33 34.82
CA TYR A 488 -8.55 12.83 35.37
C TYR A 488 -7.37 13.77 35.08
N LEU A 489 -7.25 14.26 33.84
CA LEU A 489 -6.20 15.20 33.46
C LEU A 489 -6.37 16.56 34.14
N GLY A 490 -7.62 16.99 34.39
CA GLY A 490 -7.92 18.18 35.17
C GLY A 490 -7.43 18.06 36.61
N ASP A 491 -7.69 16.94 37.27
CA ASP A 491 -7.25 16.66 38.64
C ASP A 491 -5.71 16.64 38.75
N GLU A 492 -5.04 15.96 37.82
CA GLU A 492 -3.56 15.89 37.76
C GLU A 492 -2.93 17.26 37.45
N ALA A 493 -3.59 18.12 36.67
CA ALA A 493 -3.11 19.47 36.40
C ALA A 493 -3.23 20.41 37.62
N VAL A 494 -4.17 20.12 38.53
CA VAL A 494 -4.42 20.89 39.76
C VAL A 494 -3.56 20.36 40.92
N GLY A 495 -3.24 19.07 40.93
CA GLY A 495 -2.41 18.41 41.94
C GLY A 495 -0.92 18.37 41.62
N GLY A 496 -0.18 19.47 41.83
CA GLY A 496 1.28 19.39 41.97
C GLY A 496 2.10 20.52 41.34
N TYR A 497 2.42 21.53 42.15
CA TYR A 497 3.58 22.38 41.90
C TYR A 497 4.87 21.60 42.19
N ILE A 498 5.66 21.29 41.16
CA ILE A 498 7.13 21.46 41.21
C ILE A 498 7.56 21.95 39.82
N ALA A 499 7.86 23.25 39.74
CA ALA A 499 8.59 23.82 38.62
C ALA A 499 10.03 23.28 38.64
N PHE A 500 10.38 22.42 37.69
CA PHE A 500 11.77 22.25 37.28
C PHE A 500 11.96 22.93 35.93
N GLY A 501 12.45 24.17 36.02
CA GLY A 501 12.84 24.97 34.88
C GLY A 501 13.81 26.02 35.36
N SER A 502 15.07 25.62 35.58
CA SER A 502 16.17 26.58 35.70
C SER A 502 16.22 27.40 34.43
N ARG A 503 15.93 28.69 34.57
CA ARG A 503 16.02 29.73 33.54
C ARG A 503 17.45 29.76 32.99
N ALA A 504 17.67 29.20 31.80
CA ALA A 504 18.87 29.51 31.02
C ALA A 504 18.65 30.86 30.33
N GLN A 505 18.97 31.92 31.06
CA GLN A 505 19.03 33.29 30.56
C GLN A 505 20.44 33.50 29.97
N GLY A 506 20.53 33.70 28.66
CA GLY A 506 21.75 34.20 28.03
C GLY A 506 22.05 33.59 26.67
N TYR A 507 21.67 34.32 25.61
CA TYR A 507 22.52 34.80 24.51
C TYR A 507 21.66 35.01 23.26
N MET A 508 21.01 36.16 23.21
CA MET A 508 20.68 36.84 21.95
C MET A 508 21.78 37.88 21.72
N ALA A 509 22.67 37.60 20.77
CA ALA A 509 23.43 38.60 20.06
C ALA A 509 23.67 38.05 18.65
N GLY A 510 23.06 38.69 17.67
CA GLY A 510 23.01 38.22 16.30
C GLY A 510 24.35 38.25 15.58
N SER A 511 24.44 37.50 14.51
CA SER A 511 25.19 37.90 13.34
C SER A 511 24.60 37.24 12.09
N ASN A 512 24.41 38.07 11.07
CA ASN A 512 23.97 37.70 9.73
C ASN A 512 24.97 36.73 9.07
N SER A 513 24.51 35.59 8.57
CA SER A 513 25.04 34.93 7.36
C SER A 513 24.19 33.72 6.98
N PRO A 514 24.00 33.42 5.67
CA PRO A 514 23.20 32.30 5.21
C PRO A 514 24.02 30.99 5.31
N PRO A 515 23.41 29.84 5.65
CA PRO A 515 24.15 28.59 5.60
C PRO A 515 24.35 28.14 4.14
N ALA A 516 25.60 27.86 3.83
CA ALA A 516 26.08 27.36 2.56
C ALA A 516 25.52 25.96 2.24
N THR A 517 25.18 25.76 0.97
CA THR A 517 25.00 24.45 0.34
C THR A 517 26.29 23.64 0.42
N THR A 518 26.34 22.63 1.28
CA THR A 518 27.32 21.54 1.20
C THR A 518 26.68 20.35 0.47
N ARG A 519 27.05 20.21 -0.81
CA ARG A 519 26.94 18.95 -1.55
C ARG A 519 27.81 17.90 -0.84
N SER A 520 27.21 16.95 -0.16
CA SER A 520 27.87 15.67 0.10
C SER A 520 27.68 14.76 -1.11
N GLN A 521 28.76 14.54 -1.86
CA GLN A 521 28.88 13.36 -2.71
C GLN A 521 29.00 12.15 -1.79
N GLY A 522 27.88 11.44 -1.60
CA GLY A 522 27.82 10.15 -0.92
C GLY A 522 27.24 9.13 -1.90
N GLY A 523 28.00 8.07 -2.16
CA GLY A 523 27.67 7.03 -3.12
C GLY A 523 26.31 6.40 -2.88
N CYS A 524 25.66 6.05 -4.00
CA CYS A 524 24.38 5.36 -4.05
C CYS A 524 24.51 3.98 -3.40
N SER A 525 24.22 3.88 -2.10
CA SER A 525 23.94 2.60 -1.45
C SER A 525 22.42 2.39 -1.49
N LYS A 526 22.00 1.28 -2.11
CA LYS A 526 20.59 0.86 -2.18
C LYS A 526 20.06 0.61 -0.76
N SER A 527 19.57 1.64 -0.09
CA SER A 527 18.88 1.51 1.18
C SER A 527 17.40 1.29 0.91
N ILE A 528 16.96 0.03 0.93
CA ILE A 528 15.53 -0.30 0.91
C ILE A 528 15.03 -0.10 2.34
N LYS A 529 14.39 1.04 2.62
CA LYS A 529 13.68 1.26 3.88
C LYS A 529 12.39 0.45 3.83
N ILE A 530 12.42 -0.76 4.37
CA ILE A 530 11.22 -1.57 4.59
C ILE A 530 10.58 -1.08 5.89
N VAL A 531 9.54 -0.26 5.77
CA VAL A 531 8.65 0.05 6.89
C VAL A 531 7.50 -0.96 6.81
N ALA A 532 7.59 -2.04 7.61
CA ALA A 532 6.43 -2.88 7.87
C ALA A 532 5.49 -2.10 8.81
N ALA A 533 4.63 -1.25 8.25
CA ALA A 533 3.55 -0.63 8.98
C ALA A 533 2.38 -1.63 9.05
N PHE A 534 1.98 -1.99 10.26
CA PHE A 534 0.73 -2.71 10.51
C PHE A 534 -0.41 -1.69 10.43
N SER A 535 -1.14 -1.65 9.32
CA SER A 535 -2.43 -0.96 9.28
C SER A 535 -3.53 -1.98 9.59
N ASN A 536 -4.43 -1.61 10.50
CA ASN A 536 -5.72 -2.30 10.61
C ASN A 536 -6.59 -1.78 9.46
N SER A 537 -6.96 -2.63 8.51
CA SER A 537 -8.18 -2.44 7.73
C SER A 537 -9.36 -2.92 8.58
N ASN A 538 -10.20 -2.00 9.02
CA ASN A 538 -11.51 -2.30 9.63
C ASN A 538 -12.51 -2.73 8.56
#